data_AF-A0A3M1F654-F1
#
_entry.id   AF-A0A3M1F654-F1
#
_cell.length_a   1.000
_cell.length_b   1.000
_cell.length_c   1.000
_cell.angle_alpha   90.00
_cell.angle_beta   90.00
_cell.angle_gamma   90.00
#
_symmetry.space_group_name_H-M   'P 1'
#
loop_
_entity.id
_entity.type
_entity.pdbx_description
1 polymer ?
#
loop_
_entity_poly.entity_id
_entity_poly.type
_entity_poly.pdbx_seq_one_letter_code
_entity_poly.pdbx_strand_id
1 'polypeptide(L)'
;MNIVQERGSEKFLVPSESGKDVYHVDIVQPFCECRDFIISAVREGRVCKHIKKVRELLGMPSERGSATAEDNSSSADGESRE
;
A
#
# COMPACT_ATOMS: atom_id res chain seq x y z
N MET A 1 -1.33 -11.23 -6.96
CA MET A 1 -1.74 -10.06 -7.78
C MET A 1 -0.52 -9.17 -7.91
N ASN A 2 0.01 -8.99 -9.11
CA ASN A 2 1.21 -8.16 -9.35
C ASN A 2 0.76 -6.72 -9.61
N ILE A 3 1.25 -5.77 -8.81
CA ILE A 3 1.08 -4.34 -9.04
C ILE A 3 2.32 -3.85 -9.78
N VAL A 4 2.10 -3.13 -10.88
CA VAL A 4 3.18 -2.60 -11.72
C VAL A 4 3.40 -1.14 -11.34
N GLN A 5 4.63 -0.80 -10.99
CA GLN A 5 5.08 0.56 -10.68
C GLN A 5 5.80 1.16 -11.90
N GLU A 6 5.41 2.36 -12.34
CA GLU A 6 6.16 3.09 -13.37
C GLU A 6 7.43 3.72 -12.76
N ARG A 7 8.60 3.45 -13.34
CA ARG A 7 9.87 3.99 -12.83
C ARG A 7 9.88 5.52 -12.91
N GLY A 8 9.99 6.17 -11.75
CA GLY A 8 10.09 7.64 -11.62
C GLY A 8 8.76 8.35 -11.40
N SER A 9 7.66 7.62 -11.25
CA SER A 9 6.35 8.18 -10.88
C SER A 9 5.73 7.31 -9.79
N GLU A 10 5.15 7.92 -8.76
CA GLU A 10 4.39 7.22 -7.71
C GLU A 10 2.98 6.83 -8.21
N LYS A 11 2.95 6.30 -9.44
CA LYS A 11 1.77 5.82 -10.15
C LYS A 11 1.79 4.30 -10.21
N PHE A 12 0.65 3.72 -9.89
CA PHE A 12 0.47 2.29 -9.70
C PHE A 12 -0.71 1.80 -10.53
N LEU A 13 -0.51 0.67 -11.20
CA LEU A 13 -1.57 -0.05 -11.88
C LEU A 13 -2.15 -1.10 -10.94
N VAL A 14 -3.41 -0.91 -10.54
CA VAL A 14 -4.11 -1.79 -9.60
C VAL A 14 -5.24 -2.52 -10.32
N PRO A 15 -5.18 -3.86 -10.43
CA PRO A 15 -6.29 -4.62 -10.99
C PRO A 15 -7.51 -4.59 -10.06
N SER A 16 -8.69 -4.59 -10.65
CA SER A 16 -9.96 -4.74 -9.93
C SER A 16 -10.01 -6.12 -9.26
N GLU A 17 -10.81 -6.26 -8.20
CA GLU A 17 -10.99 -7.58 -7.53
C GLU A 17 -11.55 -8.64 -8.47
N SER A 18 -12.33 -8.22 -9.48
CA SER A 18 -12.84 -9.11 -10.51
C SER A 18 -11.80 -9.45 -11.59
N GLY A 19 -10.64 -8.80 -11.60
CA GLY A 19 -9.57 -9.00 -12.57
C GLY A 19 -9.89 -8.55 -14.00
N LYS A 20 -11.04 -7.90 -14.21
CA LYS A 20 -11.52 -7.46 -15.54
C LYS A 20 -10.99 -6.09 -15.95
N ASP A 21 -10.66 -5.26 -14.97
CA ASP A 21 -10.28 -3.87 -15.16
C ASP A 21 -8.97 -3.60 -14.44
N VAL A 22 -8.20 -2.63 -14.92
CA VAL A 22 -7.00 -2.13 -14.27
C VAL A 22 -7.17 -0.62 -14.12
N TYR A 23 -6.91 -0.12 -12.92
CA TYR A 23 -7.06 1.30 -12.60
C TYR A 23 -5.69 1.93 -12.37
N HIS A 24 -5.47 3.13 -12.89
CA HIS A 24 -4.33 3.94 -12.47
C HIS A 24 -4.63 4.56 -11.11
N VAL A 25 -3.65 4.47 -10.24
CA VAL A 25 -3.66 5.00 -8.88
C VAL A 25 -2.43 5.86 -8.71
N ASP A 26 -2.62 7.11 -8.34
CA ASP A 26 -1.55 8.02 -7.94
C ASP A 26 -1.66 8.21 -6.42
N ILE A 27 -0.55 8.02 -5.70
CA ILE A 27 -0.53 8.18 -4.25
C ILE A 27 -0.01 9.56 -3.82
N VAL A 28 0.72 10.27 -4.69
CA VAL A 28 1.24 11.63 -4.46
C VAL A 28 0.10 12.61 -4.58
N GLN A 29 -0.64 12.52 -5.68
CA GLN A 29 -1.95 13.10 -5.79
C GLN A 29 -2.93 12.00 -5.47
N PRO A 30 -3.63 11.98 -4.31
CA PRO A 30 -4.47 10.86 -3.89
C PRO A 30 -5.66 10.69 -4.85
N PHE A 31 -5.39 10.05 -5.98
CA PHE A 31 -6.22 9.98 -7.17
C PHE A 31 -6.32 8.54 -7.63
N CYS A 32 -7.52 8.17 -8.07
CA CYS A 32 -7.76 6.88 -8.66
C CYS A 32 -8.83 6.98 -9.74
N GLU A 33 -8.62 6.30 -10.86
CA GLU A 33 -9.56 6.30 -11.98
C GLU A 33 -10.81 5.44 -11.73
N CYS A 34 -10.88 4.73 -10.61
CA CYS A 34 -12.04 3.91 -10.30
C CYS A 34 -13.29 4.77 -10.10
N ARG A 35 -14.44 4.23 -10.53
CA ARG A 35 -15.73 4.93 -10.48
C ARG A 35 -16.12 5.36 -9.07
N ASP A 36 -15.82 4.53 -8.06
CA ASP A 36 -16.03 4.85 -6.65
C ASP A 36 -15.29 6.12 -6.22
N PHE A 37 -14.03 6.29 -6.65
CA PHE A 37 -13.27 7.49 -6.33
C PHE A 37 -13.91 8.73 -6.96
N ILE A 38 -14.27 8.67 -8.23
CA ILE A 38 -14.90 9.79 -8.95
C ILE A 38 -16.22 10.21 -8.28
N ILE A 39 -17.00 9.25 -7.79
CA ILE A 39 -18.31 9.52 -7.16
C ILE A 39 -18.14 9.99 -5.70
N SER A 40 -17.26 9.35 -4.92
CA SER A 40 -17.15 9.56 -3.47
C SER A 40 -16.15 10.64 -3.08
N ALA A 41 -15.02 10.78 -3.79
CA ALA A 41 -13.98 11.76 -3.45
C ALA A 41 -14.48 13.20 -3.59
N VAL A 42 -15.35 13.46 -4.58
CA VAL A 42 -15.96 14.78 -4.83
C VAL A 42 -16.89 15.21 -3.69
N ARG A 43 -17.50 14.26 -2.96
CA ARG A 43 -18.50 14.57 -1.92
C ARG A 43 -17.96 14.59 -0.50
N GLU A 44 -16.96 13.77 -0.18
CA GLU A 44 -16.65 13.46 1.22
C GLU A 44 -15.15 13.40 1.55
N GLY A 45 -14.26 13.64 0.58
CA GLY A 45 -12.82 13.55 0.80
C GLY A 45 -12.33 12.15 1.20
N ARG A 46 -13.13 11.11 0.96
CA ARG A 46 -12.76 9.71 1.28
C ARG A 46 -11.80 9.16 0.24
N VAL A 47 -10.77 8.48 0.73
CA VAL A 47 -9.78 7.74 -0.07
C VAL A 47 -10.38 6.41 -0.55
N CYS A 48 -10.21 6.09 -1.83
CA CYS A 48 -10.76 4.84 -2.38
C CYS A 48 -9.97 3.60 -1.90
N LYS A 49 -10.59 2.43 -2.04
CA LYS A 49 -9.99 1.14 -1.67
C LYS A 49 -8.67 0.84 -2.38
N HIS A 50 -8.50 1.30 -3.62
CA HIS A 50 -7.29 1.05 -4.40
C HIS A 50 -6.09 1.84 -3.86
N ILE A 51 -6.27 3.14 -3.56
CA ILE A 51 -5.22 3.96 -2.93
C ILE A 51 -4.83 3.36 -1.58
N LYS A 52 -5.81 2.94 -0.77
CA LYS A 52 -5.54 2.31 0.53
C LYS A 52 -4.68 1.05 0.37
N LYS A 53 -5.03 0.19 -0.58
CA LYS A 53 -4.30 -1.05 -0.89
C LYS A 53 -2.86 -0.78 -1.37
N VAL A 54 -2.66 0.24 -2.21
CA VAL A 54 -1.31 0.64 -2.65
C VAL A 54 -0.48 1.15 -1.47
N ARG A 55 -1.06 1.98 -0.60
CA ARG A 55 -0.37 2.46 0.61
C ARG A 55 0.03 1.32 1.54
N GLU A 56 -0.86 0.35 1.75
CA GLU A 56 -0.57 -0.86 2.54
C GLU A 56 0.59 -1.67 1.95
N LEU A 57 0.60 -1.84 0.62
CA LEU A 57 1.66 -2.60 -0.06
C LEU A 57 3.02 -1.90 -0.05
N LEU A 58 3.02 -0.57 -0.04
CA LEU A 58 4.24 0.23 0.09
C LEU A 58 4.71 0.35 1.55
N GLY A 59 3.98 -0.22 2.51
CA GLY A 59 4.27 -0.06 3.93
C GLY A 59 4.14 1.39 4.42
N MET A 60 3.39 2.23 3.68
CA MET A 60 3.13 3.59 4.12
C MET A 60 2.15 3.54 5.30
N PRO A 61 2.44 4.23 6.41
CA PRO A 61 1.57 4.21 7.57
C PRO A 61 0.20 4.77 7.17
N SER A 62 -0.83 3.93 7.23
CA SER A 62 -2.19 4.46 7.44
C SER A 62 -2.12 5.31 8.71
N GLU A 63 -2.77 6.48 8.72
CA GLU A 63 -2.74 7.44 9.85
C GLU A 63 -3.38 6.92 11.16
N ARG A 64 -3.43 5.59 11.34
CA ARG A 64 -3.90 4.92 12.53
C ARG A 64 -2.95 3.77 12.90
N GLY A 65 -1.81 4.15 13.48
CA GLY A 65 -1.11 3.39 14.52
C GLY A 65 -0.16 2.26 14.08
N SER A 66 0.88 2.13 14.91
CA SER A 66 1.70 0.94 15.15
C SER A 66 2.99 0.78 14.33
N ALA A 67 3.95 1.66 14.62
CA ALA A 67 5.36 1.31 14.58
C ALA A 67 5.72 0.54 15.87
N THR A 68 5.53 -0.78 15.90
CA THR A 68 6.27 -1.67 16.80
C THR A 68 6.37 -3.06 16.17
N ALA A 69 7.43 -3.31 15.41
CA ALA A 69 7.90 -4.65 15.12
C ALA A 69 9.34 -4.58 14.60
N GLU A 70 10.30 -4.37 15.50
CA GLU A 70 11.61 -4.99 15.32
C GLU A 70 11.74 -6.05 16.40
N ASP A 71 11.33 -7.25 15.98
CA ASP A 71 11.66 -8.53 16.57
C ASP A 71 13.18 -8.69 16.57
N ASN A 72 13.78 -8.84 17.74
CA ASN A 72 15.15 -9.35 17.85
C ASN A 72 15.16 -10.56 18.79
N SER A 73 14.54 -11.63 18.31
CA SER A 73 14.66 -12.96 18.90
C SER A 73 15.72 -13.75 18.13
N SER A 74 16.91 -13.92 18.70
CA SER A 74 17.77 -15.08 18.42
C SER A 74 18.69 -15.38 19.61
N SER A 75 18.45 -16.56 20.16
CA SER A 75 19.03 -17.13 21.37
C SER A 75 20.38 -17.83 21.11
N ALA A 76 21.19 -17.89 22.18
CA ALA A 76 22.19 -18.90 22.58
C ALA A 76 22.96 -19.72 21.52
N ASP A 77 24.30 -19.76 21.64
CA ASP A 77 25.03 -21.02 21.91
C ASP A 77 26.44 -20.73 22.46
N GLY A 78 26.97 -21.65 23.26
CA GLY A 78 28.15 -21.46 24.10
C GLY A 78 29.48 -21.63 23.36
N GLU A 79 30.53 -20.97 23.86
CA GLU A 79 31.90 -21.32 23.52
C GLU A 79 32.71 -21.54 24.81
N SER A 80 32.98 -22.82 25.07
CA SER A 80 34.00 -23.28 26.01
C SER A 80 35.37 -22.87 25.49
N ARG A 81 36.21 -22.28 26.35
CA ARG A 81 37.65 -22.24 26.08
C ARG A 81 38.48 -22.21 27.37
N GLU A 82 38.98 -23.41 27.66
CA GLU A 82 40.31 -23.81 28.17
C GLU A 82 40.93 -23.04 29.33
#